data_AF-A0AAN5DFH6-F1
#
_entry.id   AF-A0AAN5DFH6-F1
#
_cell.length_a   1.000
_cell.length_b   1.000
_cell.length_c   1.000
_cell.angle_alpha   90.00
_cell.angle_beta   90.00
_cell.angle_gamma   90.00
#
_symmetry.space_group_name_H-M   'P 1'
#
loop_
_entity.id
_entity.type
_entity.pdbx_description
1 polymer ?
#
loop_
_entity_poly.entity_id
_entity_poly.type
_entity_poly.pdbx_seq_one_letter_code
_entity_poly.pdbx_strand_id
1 'polypeptide(L)'
;MITRLVLFLFLAPLASGGVYRFATYEPSRSARSVSDWHCGIGSISGGISNALSYFSEEKNIFPGINVCCMEHDDLIDLADTQGINRLEIDRVFCDCLENIGTSYIHYVIKPLFCTAIRTYTMLFHNDS
;
A
#
# COMPACT_ATOMS: atom_id res chain seq x y z
N MET A 1 48.35 -28.56 6.07
CA MET A 1 47.92 -27.81 4.87
C MET A 1 46.41 -27.91 4.76
N ILE A 2 45.71 -27.03 5.48
CA ILE A 2 44.26 -26.89 5.46
C ILE A 2 43.99 -25.66 4.59
N THR A 3 43.52 -25.88 3.36
CA THR A 3 43.13 -24.75 2.51
C THR A 3 42.06 -25.22 1.53
N ARG A 4 40.89 -24.56 1.62
CA ARG A 4 39.88 -24.38 0.56
C ARG A 4 38.68 -25.33 0.47
N LEU A 5 38.14 -25.83 1.57
CA LEU A 5 36.75 -26.34 1.52
C LEU A 5 35.92 -26.04 2.79
N VAL A 6 36.18 -24.89 3.41
CA VAL A 6 35.32 -24.32 4.46
C VAL A 6 35.12 -22.84 4.13
N LEU A 7 34.34 -22.57 3.07
CA LEU A 7 33.92 -21.21 2.74
C LEU A 7 32.63 -21.21 1.89
N PHE A 8 31.63 -21.98 2.34
CA PHE A 8 30.26 -21.90 1.82
C PHE A 8 29.21 -21.75 2.93
N LEU A 9 29.64 -21.45 4.16
CA LEU A 9 28.74 -21.36 5.33
C LEU A 9 28.60 -19.97 5.96
N PHE A 10 29.23 -18.93 5.42
CA PHE A 10 29.01 -17.56 5.89
C PHE A 10 29.18 -16.59 4.72
N LEU A 11 28.27 -15.59 4.65
CA LEU A 11 28.05 -14.54 3.61
C LEU A 11 26.88 -14.89 2.66
N ALA A 12 25.67 -14.38 2.75
CA ALA A 12 25.07 -13.32 3.56
C ALA A 12 23.52 -13.44 3.52
N PRO A 13 22.79 -13.36 4.65
CA PRO A 13 21.40 -12.96 4.63
C PRO A 13 21.37 -11.43 4.73
N LEU A 14 21.45 -10.75 3.59
CA LEU A 14 21.16 -9.31 3.48
C LEU A 14 20.13 -9.11 2.36
N ALA A 15 18.99 -9.77 2.50
CA ALA A 15 17.74 -9.29 1.92
C ALA A 15 17.02 -8.47 3.00
N SER A 16 17.66 -7.37 3.41
CA SER A 16 17.05 -6.32 4.20
C SER A 16 16.30 -5.38 3.26
N GLY A 17 14.98 -5.45 3.27
CA GLY A 17 14.16 -4.47 2.58
C GLY A 17 12.73 -4.93 2.37
N GLY A 18 11.85 -4.62 3.33
CA GLY A 18 10.44 -4.38 3.04
C GLY A 18 9.53 -5.61 2.96
N VAL A 19 9.56 -6.49 3.96
CA VAL A 19 8.37 -7.29 4.26
C VAL A 19 8.13 -7.22 5.76
N TYR A 20 7.57 -6.11 6.23
CA TYR A 20 6.75 -6.16 7.45
C TYR A 20 5.51 -6.98 7.09
N ARG A 21 5.69 -8.31 7.00
CA ARG A 21 4.61 -9.26 7.09
C ARG A 21 4.09 -9.12 8.50
N PHE A 22 2.96 -8.44 8.66
CA PHE A 22 2.03 -8.68 9.76
C PHE A 22 1.67 -10.18 9.71
N ALA A 23 2.49 -11.01 10.35
CA ALA A 23 2.48 -12.47 10.21
C ALA A 23 1.26 -13.17 10.86
N THR A 24 0.18 -12.44 11.15
CA THR A 24 -1.07 -13.00 11.66
C THR A 24 -2.33 -12.42 11.02
N TYR A 25 -2.19 -11.47 10.07
CA TYR A 25 -3.36 -11.00 9.32
C TYR A 25 -3.39 -11.72 7.97
N GLU A 26 -4.04 -12.89 7.94
CA GLU A 26 -4.68 -13.35 6.73
C GLU A 26 -5.90 -12.45 6.54
N PRO A 27 -5.96 -11.59 5.51
CA PRO A 27 -7.20 -10.89 5.21
C PRO A 27 -8.21 -11.99 4.95
N SER A 28 -9.24 -12.08 5.79
CA SER A 28 -10.43 -12.84 5.50
C SER A 28 -11.01 -12.21 4.24
N ARG A 29 -10.59 -12.75 3.10
CA ARG A 29 -10.97 -12.44 1.72
C ARG A 29 -12.11 -11.42 1.71
N SER A 30 -11.75 -10.14 1.68
CA SER A 30 -12.71 -9.07 1.48
C SER A 30 -13.60 -9.50 0.31
N ALA A 31 -14.93 -9.47 0.47
CA ALA A 31 -15.84 -9.87 -0.62
C ALA A 31 -15.70 -8.96 -1.86
N ARG A 32 -14.87 -7.92 -1.75
CA ARG A 32 -14.44 -7.00 -2.79
C ARG A 32 -13.59 -7.72 -3.83
N SER A 33 -14.02 -7.66 -5.09
CA SER A 33 -13.27 -8.19 -6.22
C SER A 33 -12.12 -7.25 -6.61
N VAL A 34 -10.94 -7.78 -6.89
CA VAL A 34 -9.80 -7.00 -7.45
C VAL A 34 -10.14 -6.38 -8.81
N SER A 35 -11.19 -6.87 -9.49
CA SER A 35 -11.71 -6.28 -10.73
C SER A 35 -12.42 -4.95 -10.53
N ASP A 36 -12.94 -4.70 -9.33
CA ASP A 36 -13.68 -3.49 -9.00
C ASP A 36 -12.70 -2.43 -8.52
N TRP A 37 -12.94 -1.16 -8.84
CA TRP A 37 -12.05 -0.08 -8.43
C TRP A 37 -12.37 0.36 -6.99
N HIS A 38 -11.37 0.30 -6.11
CA HIS A 38 -11.52 0.55 -4.66
C HIS A 38 -10.89 1.85 -4.20
N CYS A 39 -10.14 2.55 -5.04
CA CYS A 39 -9.53 3.81 -4.58
C CYS A 39 -10.54 4.96 -4.60
N GLY A 40 -10.74 5.61 -3.46
CA GLY A 40 -11.51 6.85 -3.37
C GLY A 40 -12.81 6.69 -2.58
N ILE A 41 -13.30 7.81 -2.07
CA ILE A 41 -14.52 7.90 -1.26
C ILE A 41 -15.70 8.24 -2.19
N GLY A 42 -16.57 7.25 -2.41
CA GLY A 42 -17.76 7.39 -3.23
C GLY A 42 -17.47 7.57 -4.74
N SER A 43 -18.53 7.80 -5.51
CA SER A 43 -18.49 7.73 -6.98
C SER A 43 -17.61 8.79 -7.65
N ILE A 44 -17.57 10.01 -7.12
CA ILE A 44 -16.84 11.12 -7.74
C ILE A 44 -15.33 10.92 -7.58
N SER A 45 -14.85 10.81 -6.34
CA SER A 45 -13.42 10.66 -6.10
C SER A 45 -12.90 9.30 -6.60
N GLY A 46 -13.75 8.27 -6.57
CA GLY A 46 -13.49 6.98 -7.22
C GLY A 46 -13.33 7.08 -8.74
N GLY A 47 -14.16 7.85 -9.42
CA GLY A 47 -14.02 8.09 -10.86
C GLY A 47 -12.72 8.83 -11.20
N ILE A 48 -12.35 9.84 -10.40
CA ILE A 48 -11.13 10.63 -10.60
C ILE A 48 -9.88 9.78 -10.37
N SER A 49 -9.81 9.04 -9.27
CA SER A 49 -8.66 8.18 -8.95
C SER A 49 -8.50 7.04 -9.98
N ASN A 50 -9.61 6.50 -10.48
CA ASN A 50 -9.60 5.51 -11.57
C ASN A 50 -8.99 6.12 -12.83
N ALA A 51 -9.47 7.29 -13.26
CA ALA A 51 -8.96 7.97 -14.44
C ALA A 51 -7.46 8.31 -14.31
N LEU A 52 -7.02 8.82 -13.15
CA LEU A 52 -5.61 9.11 -12.87
C LEU A 52 -4.73 7.87 -13.03
N SER A 53 -5.20 6.72 -12.55
CA SER A 53 -4.44 5.47 -12.60
C SER A 53 -4.34 4.88 -14.02
N TYR A 54 -5.20 5.32 -14.94
CA TYR A 54 -5.17 4.93 -16.36
C TYR A 54 -4.18 5.74 -17.21
N PHE A 55 -3.72 6.91 -16.77
CA PHE A 55 -2.83 7.78 -17.57
C PHE A 55 -1.39 7.29 -17.67
N SER A 56 -1.05 6.21 -16.99
CA SER A 56 0.29 5.65 -17.07
C SER A 56 0.46 4.72 -18.27
N GLU A 57 1.63 4.79 -18.92
CA GLU A 57 1.96 3.94 -20.05
C GLU A 57 2.15 2.46 -19.66
N GLU A 58 2.46 2.19 -18.40
CA GLU A 58 2.63 0.84 -17.89
C GLU A 58 1.27 0.25 -17.49
N LYS A 59 0.82 -0.82 -18.15
CA LYS A 59 -0.53 -1.38 -17.91
C LYS A 59 -0.65 -2.19 -16.60
N ASN A 60 0.47 -2.49 -15.94
CA ASN A 60 0.50 -3.39 -14.77
C ASN A 60 0.46 -2.67 -13.42
N ILE A 61 0.43 -1.33 -13.41
CA ILE A 61 0.36 -0.52 -12.18
C ILE A 61 -1.06 -0.41 -11.65
N PHE A 62 -2.06 -0.46 -12.55
CA PHE A 62 -3.46 -0.32 -12.19
C PHE A 62 -3.93 -1.36 -11.16
N PRO A 63 -3.65 -2.67 -11.33
CA PRO A 63 -3.98 -3.66 -10.30
C PRO A 63 -3.23 -3.41 -8.98
N GLY A 64 -1.97 -2.96 -9.05
CA GLY A 64 -1.16 -2.69 -7.85
C GLY A 64 -1.72 -1.54 -7.00
N ILE A 65 -2.10 -0.42 -7.64
CA ILE A 65 -2.73 0.71 -6.95
C ILE A 65 -4.04 0.26 -6.30
N ASN A 66 -4.86 -0.51 -7.03
CA ASN A 66 -6.15 -0.98 -6.54
C ASN A 66 -6.02 -1.88 -5.31
N VAL A 67 -5.01 -2.76 -5.29
CA VAL A 67 -4.68 -3.61 -4.13
C VAL A 67 -4.31 -2.76 -2.92
N CYS A 68 -3.46 -1.74 -3.09
CA CYS A 68 -3.13 -0.84 -1.98
C CYS A 68 -4.36 -0.15 -1.39
N CYS A 69 -5.32 0.24 -2.23
CA CYS A 69 -6.58 0.84 -1.77
C CYS A 69 -7.47 -0.16 -1.03
N MET A 70 -7.57 -1.39 -1.52
CA MET A 70 -8.30 -2.46 -0.81
C MET A 70 -7.73 -2.71 0.59
N GLU A 71 -6.40 -2.80 0.70
CA GLU A 71 -5.72 -3.01 1.99
C GLU A 71 -5.92 -1.82 2.94
N HIS A 72 -5.91 -0.59 2.40
CA HIS A 72 -6.19 0.62 3.18
C HIS A 72 -7.61 0.64 3.73
N ASP A 73 -8.61 0.33 2.90
CA ASP A 73 -10.01 0.23 3.33
C ASP A 73 -10.22 -0.87 4.37
N ASP A 74 -9.58 -2.04 4.19
CA ASP A 74 -9.68 -3.15 5.16
C ASP A 74 -9.05 -2.76 6.51
N LEU A 75 -7.89 -2.09 6.50
CA LEU A 75 -7.28 -1.57 7.73
C LEU A 75 -8.13 -0.47 8.38
N ILE A 76 -8.81 0.33 7.56
CA ILE A 76 -9.73 1.35 8.03
C ILE A 76 -10.88 0.72 8.82
N ASP A 77 -11.53 -0.30 8.25
CA ASP A 77 -12.63 -1.02 8.88
C ASP A 77 -12.21 -1.67 10.22
N LEU A 78 -10.96 -2.16 10.30
CA LEU A 78 -10.43 -2.74 11.53
C LEU A 78 -10.11 -1.69 12.60
N ALA A 79 -9.61 -0.53 12.22
CA ALA A 79 -9.21 0.48 13.21
C ALA A 79 -10.37 0.92 14.09
N ASP A 80 -11.58 0.97 13.51
CA ASP A 80 -12.81 1.34 14.23
C ASP A 80 -13.11 0.33 15.36
N THR A 81 -12.60 -0.90 15.25
CA THR A 81 -12.77 -1.96 16.26
C THR A 81 -11.54 -2.19 17.14
N GLN A 82 -10.33 -1.91 16.63
CA GLN A 82 -9.06 -2.25 17.27
C GLN A 82 -8.26 -1.02 17.77
N GLY A 83 -8.74 0.19 17.51
CA GLY A 83 -8.06 1.43 17.92
C GLY A 83 -6.75 1.67 17.17
N ILE A 84 -6.64 1.22 15.92
CA ILE A 84 -5.45 1.44 15.09
C ILE A 84 -5.39 2.93 14.70
N ASN A 85 -4.22 3.54 14.82
CA ASN A 85 -4.04 4.94 14.46
C ASN A 85 -4.19 5.14 12.95
N ARG A 86 -5.04 6.09 12.54
CA ARG A 86 -5.29 6.39 11.13
C ARG A 86 -4.07 6.90 10.38
N LEU A 87 -3.17 7.64 11.04
CA LEU A 87 -1.89 8.06 10.47
C LEU A 87 -0.97 6.88 10.17
N GLU A 88 -1.05 5.80 10.96
CA GLU A 88 -0.26 4.59 10.70
C GLU A 88 -0.84 3.82 9.51
N ILE A 89 -2.16 3.75 9.38
CA ILE A 89 -2.82 3.15 8.23
C ILE A 89 -2.48 3.91 6.94
N ASP A 90 -2.51 5.24 6.98
CA ASP A 90 -2.11 6.09 5.84
C ASP A 90 -0.63 5.90 5.48
N ARG A 91 0.24 5.66 6.47
CA ARG A 91 1.65 5.36 6.23
C ARG A 91 1.81 4.03 5.50
N VAL A 92 1.15 2.98 5.97
CA VAL A 92 1.18 1.65 5.34
C VAL A 92 0.73 1.72 3.89
N PHE A 93 -0.35 2.47 3.61
CA PHE A 93 -0.81 2.70 2.24
C PHE A 93 0.25 3.41 1.37
N CYS A 94 0.88 4.46 1.89
CA CYS A 94 1.92 5.18 1.15
C CYS A 94 3.17 4.34 0.87
N ASP A 95 3.49 3.40 1.76
CA ASP A 95 4.56 2.44 1.58
C ASP A 95 4.16 1.35 0.56
N CYS A 96 2.89 0.93 0.53
CA CYS A 96 2.35 0.04 -0.50
C CYS A 96 2.53 0.65 -1.90
N LEU A 97 2.16 1.93 -2.08
CA LEU A 97 2.36 2.62 -3.36
C LEU A 97 3.84 2.69 -3.76
N GLU A 98 4.75 3.00 -2.84
CA GLU A 98 6.19 3.05 -3.13
C GLU A 98 6.70 1.74 -3.76
N ASN A 99 6.23 0.60 -3.24
CA ASN A 99 6.66 -0.71 -3.67
C ASN A 99 6.22 -1.09 -5.09
N ILE A 100 5.32 -0.33 -5.72
CA ILE A 100 4.92 -0.58 -7.11
C ILE A 100 6.03 -0.17 -8.09
N GLY A 101 6.93 0.75 -7.70
CA GLY A 101 8.25 0.89 -8.32
C GLY A 101 8.35 1.65 -9.64
N THR A 102 7.30 2.32 -10.12
CA THR A 102 7.33 3.07 -11.40
C THR A 102 7.55 4.57 -11.19
N SER A 103 8.11 5.27 -12.19
CA SER A 103 8.33 6.73 -12.10
C SER A 103 7.00 7.48 -11.96
N TYR A 104 5.96 7.04 -12.66
CA TYR A 104 4.63 7.63 -12.56
C TYR A 104 4.03 7.47 -11.15
N ILE A 105 4.26 6.32 -10.51
CA ILE A 105 3.86 6.12 -9.11
C ILE A 105 4.58 7.10 -8.19
N HIS A 106 5.91 7.17 -8.26
CA HIS A 106 6.71 8.02 -7.38
C HIS A 106 6.41 9.51 -7.51
N TYR A 107 6.21 10.00 -8.74
CA TYR A 107 6.08 11.43 -8.99
C TYR A 107 4.64 11.94 -9.08
N VAL A 108 3.67 11.07 -9.36
CA VAL A 108 2.26 11.47 -9.56
C VAL A 108 1.33 10.79 -8.57
N ILE A 109 1.22 9.47 -8.63
CA ILE A 109 0.17 8.75 -7.88
C ILE A 109 0.42 8.81 -6.38
N LYS A 110 1.62 8.46 -5.91
CA LYS A 110 1.93 8.46 -4.47
C LYS A 110 1.75 9.85 -3.85
N PRO A 111 2.33 10.95 -4.39
CA PRO A 111 2.10 12.28 -3.84
C PRO A 111 0.62 12.67 -3.79
N LEU A 112 -0.15 12.41 -4.85
CA LEU A 112 -1.57 12.75 -4.90
C LEU A 112 -2.39 11.98 -3.86
N PHE A 113 -2.27 10.65 -3.86
CA PHE A 113 -3.08 9.80 -2.99
C PHE A 113 -2.67 9.95 -1.53
N CYS A 114 -1.37 9.97 -1.22
CA CYS A 114 -0.88 10.21 0.14
C CYS A 114 -1.28 11.58 0.69
N THR A 115 -1.28 12.61 -0.15
CA THR A 115 -1.74 13.94 0.28
C THR A 115 -3.25 13.92 0.54
N ALA A 116 -4.03 13.29 -0.34
CA ALA A 116 -5.48 13.20 -0.18
C ALA A 116 -5.88 12.50 1.13
N ILE A 117 -5.35 11.31 1.41
CA ILE A 117 -5.70 10.56 2.63
C ILE A 117 -5.23 11.27 3.90
N ARG A 118 -4.01 11.83 3.91
CA ARG A 118 -3.50 12.56 5.08
C ARG A 118 -4.32 13.81 5.35
N THR A 119 -4.68 14.54 4.30
CA THR A 119 -5.57 15.71 4.42
C THR A 119 -6.93 15.29 4.96
N TYR A 120 -7.48 14.17 4.48
CA TYR A 120 -8.74 13.62 4.98
C TYR A 120 -8.64 13.25 6.47
N THR A 121 -7.62 12.49 6.87
CA THR A 121 -7.36 12.14 8.27
C THR A 121 -7.23 13.38 9.15
N MET A 122 -6.48 14.39 8.70
CA MET A 122 -6.31 15.63 9.45
C MET A 122 -7.59 16.46 9.62
N LEU A 123 -8.46 16.47 8.61
CA LEU A 123 -9.68 17.28 8.61
C LEU A 123 -10.87 16.59 9.28
N PHE A 124 -10.93 15.26 9.23
CA PHE A 124 -12.14 14.50 9.58
C PHE A 124 -11.90 13.44 10.66
N HIS A 125 -10.67 13.27 11.16
CA HIS A 125 -10.32 12.25 12.15
C HIS A 125 -9.39 12.72 13.28
N ASN A 126 -9.02 14.01 13.33
CA ASN A 126 -8.14 14.56 14.38
C ASN A 126 -8.85 14.96 15.70
N ASP A 127 -10.14 14.64 15.86
CA ASP A 127 -10.94 15.04 17.04
C ASP A 127 -11.45 13.86 17.88
N SER A 128 -10.56 12.94 18.28
CA SER A 128 -10.88 11.92 19.29
C SER A 128 -9.72 11.63 20.24
#